data_AF-A0A0M3K0M1-F1
#
_entry.id   AF-A0A0M3K0M1-F1
#
_cell.length_a   1.000
_cell.length_b   1.000
_cell.length_c   1.000
_cell.angle_alpha   90.00
_cell.angle_beta   90.00
_cell.angle_gamma   90.00
#
_symmetry.space_group_name_H-M   'P 1'
#
loop_
_entity.id
_entity.type
_entity.pdbx_description
1 polymer ?
#
loop_
_entity_poly.entity_id
_entity_poly.type
_entity_poly.pdbx_seq_one_letter_code
_entity_poly.pdbx_strand_id
1 'polypeptide(L)' 'MCAGNEAFYGLLYINHFYSGPALFGAYLVPTLTCLCFPVAFVKACISVVHLVTAAQTVVKHDIANIQSRQQ' A
#
# COMPACT_ATOMS: atom_id res chain seq x y z
N MET A 1 -3.35 1.84 -9.47
CA MET A 1 -2.27 2.10 -8.50
C MET A 1 -2.67 1.88 -7.03
N CYS A 2 -3.91 1.49 -6.69
CA CYS A 2 -4.35 1.17 -5.31
C CYS A 2 -5.03 -0.20 -5.18
N ALA A 3 -5.43 -0.81 -6.30
CA ALA A 3 -6.22 -2.03 -6.35
C ALA A 3 -5.66 -3.21 -5.54
N GLY A 4 -4.34 -3.40 -5.47
CA GLY A 4 -3.75 -4.48 -4.65
C GLY A 4 -3.92 -4.25 -3.14
N ASN A 5 -3.89 -2.99 -2.70
CA ASN A 5 -4.08 -2.63 -1.30
C ASN A 5 -5.57 -2.69 -0.91
N GLU A 6 -6.43 -2.15 -1.78
CA GLU A 6 -7.89 -2.19 -1.61
C GLU A 6 -8.43 -3.62 -1.65
N ALA A 7 -7.93 -4.45 -2.56
CA ALA A 7 -8.27 -5.87 -2.63
C ALA A 7 -7.81 -6.62 -1.38
N PHE A 8 -6.60 -6.35 -0.86
CA PHE A 8 -6.13 -6.98 0.37
C PHE A 8 -7.02 -6.63 1.57
N TYR A 9 -7.29 -5.33 1.81
CA TYR A 9 -8.15 -4.92 2.92
C TYR A 9 -9.61 -5.36 2.74
N GLY A 10 -10.12 -5.36 1.51
CA GLY A 10 -11.46 -5.85 1.18
C GLY A 10 -11.60 -7.35 1.42
N LEU A 11 -10.62 -8.15 0.99
CA LEU A 11 -10.61 -9.60 1.24
C LEU A 11 -10.45 -9.93 2.73
N LEU A 12 -9.64 -9.16 3.46
CA LEU A 12 -9.46 -9.32 4.91
C LEU A 12 -10.76 -9.00 5.68
N TYR A 13 -11.49 -7.97 5.25
CA TYR A 13 -12.83 -7.66 5.77
C TYR A 13 -13.83 -8.78 5.46
N ILE A 14 -13.90 -9.24 4.21
CA ILE A 14 -14.80 -10.34 3.82
C ILE A 14 -14.45 -11.62 4.59
N ASN A 15 -13.17 -11.94 4.75
CA ASN A 15 -12.71 -13.11 5.50
C ASN A 15 -13.22 -13.15 6.94
N HIS A 16 -13.39 -11.98 7.58
CA HIS A 16 -13.90 -11.87 8.95
C HIS A 16 -15.37 -12.30 9.05
N PHE A 17 -16.20 -11.95 8.06
CA PHE A 17 -17.64 -12.27 8.06
C PHE A 17 -17.96 -13.58 7.35
N TYR A 18 -17.15 -13.96 6.36
CA TYR A 18 -17.38 -15.14 5.53
C TYR A 18 -16.06 -15.65 4.95
N SER A 19 -15.58 -16.79 5.44
CA SER A 19 -14.32 -17.40 4.98
C SER A 19 -14.43 -18.09 3.60
N GLY A 20 -15.62 -18.10 2.97
CA GLY A 20 -15.85 -18.72 1.66
C GLY A 20 -16.27 -20.19 1.74
N PRO A 21 -16.82 -20.74 0.64
CA PRO A 21 -17.08 -22.17 0.55
C PRO A 21 -15.74 -22.93 0.59
N ALA A 22 -15.71 -24.01 1.37
CA ALA A 22 -14.56 -24.90 1.44
C ALA A 22 -14.47 -25.69 0.13
N LEU A 23 -13.53 -25.33 -0.75
CA LEU A 23 -13.17 -26.15 -1.90
C LEU A 23 -11.91 -26.92 -1.54
N PHE A 24 -11.97 -28.25 -1.60
CA PHE A 24 -10.80 -29.12 -1.38
C PHE A 24 -10.09 -28.93 -0.01
N GLY A 25 -10.84 -28.64 1.06
CA GLY A 25 -10.29 -28.46 2.41
C GLY A 25 -9.57 -27.13 2.64
N ALA A 26 -9.53 -26.24 1.64
CA ALA A 26 -9.03 -24.88 1.76
C ALA A 26 -10.18 -23.87 1.64
N TYR A 27 -10.17 -22.87 2.50
CA TYR A 27 -11.08 -21.73 2.43
C TYR A 27 -10.53 -20.74 1.40
N LEU A 28 -11.30 -20.44 0.35
CA LEU A 28 -10.87 -19.59 -0.77
C LEU A 28 -10.42 -18.20 -0.34
N VAL A 29 -11.15 -17.59 0.61
CA VAL A 29 -10.94 -16.20 1.02
C VAL A 29 -9.61 -16.00 1.77
N PRO A 30 -9.24 -16.81 2.78
CA PRO A 30 -7.95 -16.67 3.44
C PRO A 30 -6.76 -17.04 2.53
N THR A 31 -6.91 -17.98 1.59
CA THR A 31 -5.84 -18.29 0.62
C THR A 31 -5.57 -17.10 -0.30
N LEU A 32 -6.61 -16.46 -0.82
CA LEU A 32 -6.49 -15.24 -1.63
C LEU A 32 -5.92 -14.08 -0.82
N THR A 33 -6.36 -13.90 0.43
CA THR A 33 -5.84 -12.87 1.34
C THR A 33 -4.35 -13.06 1.61
N CYS A 34 -3.90 -14.31 1.83
CA CYS A 34 -2.50 -14.66 2.02
C CYS A 34 -1.64 -14.34 0.78
N LEU A 35 -2.17 -14.60 -0.43
CA LEU A 35 -1.47 -14.30 -1.67
C LEU A 35 -1.40 -12.78 -1.97
N CYS A 36 -2.43 -12.02 -1.58
CA CYS A 36 -2.44 -10.56 -1.73
C CYS A 36 -1.61 -9.84 -0.67
N PHE A 37 -1.35 -10.45 0.49
CA PHE A 37 -0.55 -9.88 1.58
C PHE A 37 0.85 -9.38 1.15
N PRO A 38 1.72 -10.21 0.52
CA PRO A 38 3.06 -9.77 0.14
C PRO A 38 3.02 -8.63 -0.88
N VAL A 39 2.04 -8.63 -1.79
CA VAL A 39 1.88 -7.57 -2.80
C VAL A 39 1.50 -6.24 -2.14
N ALA A 40 0.54 -6.26 -1.21
CA ALA A 40 0.15 -5.07 -0.46
C ALA A 40 1.28 -4.56 0.44
N PHE A 41 2.01 -5.47 1.09
CA PHE A 41 3.14 -5.12 1.96
C PHE A 41 4.29 -4.46 1.21
N VAL A 42 4.78 -5.07 0.13
CA VAL A 42 5.86 -4.52 -0.70
C VAL A 42 5.47 -3.14 -1.23
N LYS A 43 4.21 -3.00 -1.69
CA LYS A 43 3.70 -1.72 -2.16
C LYS A 43 3.66 -0.65 -1.07
N ALA A 44 3.29 -1.01 0.16
CA ALA A 44 3.32 -0.09 1.29
C ALA A 44 4.75 0.38 1.60
N CYS A 45 5.73 -0.53 1.59
CA CYS A 45 7.15 -0.18 1.78
C CYS A 45 7.64 0.81 0.71
N ILE A 46 7.35 0.55 -0.57
CA ILE A 46 7.72 1.45 -1.69
C ILE A 46 7.08 2.83 -1.51
N SER A 47 5.83 2.88 -1.04
CA SER A 47 5.14 4.15 -0.79
C SER A 47 5.80 4.96 0.32
N VAL A 48 6.27 4.31 1.39
CA VAL A 48 6.96 4.99 2.51
C VAL A 48 8.31 5.55 2.04
N VAL A 49 9.08 4.77 1.28
CA VAL A 49 10.38 5.25 0.75
C VAL A 49 10.15 6.47 -0.16
N HIS A 50 9.18 6.40 -1.07
CA HIS A 50 8.86 7.53 -1.94
C HIS A 50 8.40 8.76 -1.17
N LEU A 51 7.62 8.58 -0.10
CA LEU A 51 7.16 9.67 0.75
C LEU A 51 8.35 10.42 1.38
N VAL A 52 9.32 9.69 1.91
CA VAL A 52 10.53 10.28 2.52
C VAL A 52 11.35 11.03 1.48
N THR A 53 11.61 10.42 0.31
CA THR A 53 12.38 11.08 -0.75
C THR A 53 11.67 12.31 -1.31
N ALA A 54 10.33 12.25 -1.43
CA ALA A 54 9.52 13.38 -1.87
C ALA A 54 9.57 14.52 -0.85
N ALA A 55 9.43 14.22 0.44
CA ALA A 55 9.53 15.23 1.51
C ALA A 55 10.88 15.96 1.49
N GLN A 56 11.99 15.22 1.35
CA GLN A 56 13.32 15.82 1.22
C GLN A 56 13.45 16.69 -0.03
N THR A 57 12.87 16.26 -1.15
CA THR A 57 12.89 17.02 -2.41
C THR A 57 12.10 18.32 -2.28
N VAL A 58 10.94 18.29 -1.63
CA VAL A 58 10.11 19.47 -1.37
C VAL A 58 10.87 20.50 -0.53
N VAL A 59 11.54 20.08 0.56
CA VAL A 59 12.33 21.00 1.39
C VAL A 59 13.48 21.65 0.61
N LYS A 60 14.20 20.87 -0.21
CA LYS A 60 15.27 21.43 -1.07
C LYS A 60 14.73 22.47 -2.03
N HIS A 61 13.59 22.20 -2.65
CA HIS A 61 12.94 23.14 -3.56
C HIS A 61 12.42 24.39 -2.85
N ASP A 62 11.93 24.25 -1.62
CA ASP A 62 11.47 25.37 -0.80
C ASP A 62 12.62 26.34 -0.46
N ILE A 63 13.76 25.81 -0.01
CA ILE A 63 14.97 26.60 0.27
C ILE A 63 15.47 27.31 -1.00
N ALA A 64 15.51 26.61 -2.14
CA ALA A 64 15.92 27.20 -3.41
C ALA A 64 14.99 28.33 -3.86
N ASN A 65 13.68 28.16 -3.69
CA ASN A 65 12.68 29.20 -3.99
C ASN A 65 12.82 30.44 -3.10
N ILE A 66 13.22 30.27 -1.83
CA ILE A 66 13.45 31.39 -0.92
C ILE A 66 14.70 32.16 -1.36
N GLN A 67 15.79 31.46 -1.68
CA GLN A 67 17.03 32.07 -2.14
C GLN A 67 16.86 32.85 -3.45
N SER A 68 16.10 32.33 -4.41
CA SER A 68 15.85 33.01 -5.68
C SER A 68 15.01 34.29 -5.54
N ARG A 69 14.29 34.47 -4.43
CA ARG A 69 13.51 35.68 -4.13
C ARG A 69 14.32 36.76 -3.43
N GLN A 70 15.48 36.40 -2.87
CA GLN A 70 16.37 37.34 -2.15
C GLN A 70 17.44 37.95 -3.05
N GLN A 71 17.60 37.44 -4.28
CA GLN A 71 18.43 38.04 -5.33
C GLN A 71 17.60 39.00 -6.18
#